data_AF-A0A0H1BHW4-F1
#
_entry.id   AF-A0A0H1BHW4-F1
#
_cell.length_a   1.000
_cell.length_b   1.000
_cell.length_c   1.000
_cell.angle_alpha   90.00
_cell.angle_beta   90.00
_cell.angle_gamma   90.00
#
_symmetry.space_group_name_H-M   'P 1'
#
loop_
_entity.id
_entity.type
_entity.pdbx_description
1 polymer ?
#
loop_
_entity_poly.entity_id
_entity_poly.type
_entity_poly.pdbx_seq_one_letter_code
_entity_poly.pdbx_strand_id
1 'polypeptide(L)'
;MSKGPDRTPQPFHPEIMKEPDAADCMQPMGQTSENVGDDFGISRETQDRYSVESFRRAEVAQKAGWFEDEIVPIRTTVKGGKDGKGPEREVVISKDEGPRYGTTMESLSKIRPAFPQFGNKTTGGNASQITDGAAAVVLMKRSKAIELGQPILAKFVGATVAGVPPRIMGIGPSIAIPKLLSMYNLRNEDIDIFEINEAFASMAVYCIDKLGLDHEKVNPRGGAIALGHPLGCTGTRQVCTILSEARRTKKKVLVTSMCIGTGQGMAGLFINEQ
;
A
#
# COMPACT_ATOMS: atom_id res chain seq x y z
N MET A 1 -0.43 11.96 -7.61
CA MET A 1 0.31 11.45 -8.78
C MET A 1 -0.14 12.18 -10.04
N SER A 2 0.48 13.32 -10.33
CA SER A 2 0.23 14.13 -11.52
C SER A 2 1.45 14.01 -12.43
N LYS A 3 1.30 13.31 -13.56
CA LYS A 3 2.30 13.08 -14.62
C LYS A 3 3.50 12.21 -14.17
N GLY A 4 3.30 10.90 -14.05
CA GLY A 4 4.42 9.94 -14.02
C GLY A 4 5.12 9.85 -15.38
N PRO A 5 6.38 9.36 -15.44
CA PRO A 5 7.18 9.26 -16.66
C PRO A 5 6.59 8.29 -17.71
N ASP A 6 5.69 7.40 -17.31
CA ASP A 6 5.12 6.35 -18.16
C ASP A 6 3.79 6.73 -18.82
N ARG A 7 3.33 7.98 -18.69
CA ARG A 7 2.13 8.40 -19.42
C ARG A 7 2.48 8.46 -20.90
N THR A 8 1.86 7.59 -21.69
CA THR A 8 1.97 7.68 -23.14
C THR A 8 1.55 9.09 -23.57
N PRO A 9 2.37 9.81 -24.35
CA PRO A 9 2.09 11.20 -24.73
C PRO A 9 0.85 11.31 -25.61
N GLN A 10 0.41 10.20 -26.21
CA GLN A 10 -0.79 10.08 -27.00
C GLN A 10 -1.88 9.35 -26.18
N PRO A 11 -3.14 9.82 -26.19
CA PRO A 11 -4.26 9.01 -25.72
C PRO A 11 -4.37 7.72 -26.55
N PHE A 12 -5.11 6.73 -26.05
CA PHE A 12 -5.47 5.57 -26.88
C PHE A 12 -6.19 6.02 -28.17
N HIS A 13 -6.16 5.17 -29.19
CA HIS A 13 -6.81 5.45 -30.47
C HIS A 13 -8.26 5.92 -30.26
N PRO A 14 -8.78 6.91 -31.00
CA PRO A 14 -10.12 7.47 -30.77
C PRO A 14 -11.24 6.44 -30.72
N GLU A 15 -11.15 5.37 -31.52
CA GLU A 15 -12.10 4.25 -31.48
C GLU A 15 -12.07 3.48 -30.16
N ILE A 16 -10.90 3.31 -29.53
CA ILE A 16 -10.76 2.69 -28.20
C ILE A 16 -11.39 3.59 -27.13
N MET A 17 -11.20 4.91 -27.26
CA MET A 17 -11.75 5.89 -26.32
C MET A 17 -13.28 5.99 -26.35
N LYS A 18 -13.96 5.33 -27.30
CA LYS A 18 -15.43 5.19 -27.29
C LYS A 18 -15.90 4.15 -26.27
N GLU A 19 -15.05 3.20 -25.89
CA GLU A 19 -15.35 2.23 -24.84
C GLU A 19 -15.17 2.90 -23.46
N PRO A 20 -16.22 3.00 -22.62
CA PRO A 20 -16.14 3.73 -21.35
C PRO A 20 -15.04 3.23 -20.42
N ASP A 21 -14.86 1.91 -20.29
CA ASP A 21 -13.81 1.35 -19.43
C ASP A 21 -12.41 1.71 -19.94
N ALA A 22 -12.20 1.73 -21.25
CA ALA A 22 -10.92 2.12 -21.83
C ALA A 22 -10.66 3.63 -21.65
N ALA A 23 -11.69 4.46 -21.73
CA ALA A 23 -11.58 5.88 -21.42
C ALA A 23 -11.24 6.10 -19.93
N ASP A 24 -11.85 5.34 -19.03
CA ASP A 24 -11.63 5.42 -17.59
C ASP A 24 -10.22 5.00 -17.18
N CYS A 25 -9.54 4.13 -17.94
CA CYS A 25 -8.13 3.81 -17.74
C CYS A 25 -7.19 5.03 -17.84
N MET A 26 -7.64 6.13 -18.47
CA MET A 26 -6.88 7.37 -18.57
C MET A 26 -7.06 8.30 -17.36
N GLN A 27 -7.97 7.98 -16.43
CA GLN A 27 -8.20 8.78 -15.23
C GLN A 27 -6.98 8.71 -14.29
N PRO A 28 -6.47 9.85 -13.78
CA PRO A 28 -5.46 9.83 -12.74
C PRO A 28 -5.97 9.13 -11.48
N MET A 29 -5.12 8.37 -10.78
CA MET A 29 -5.55 7.67 -9.56
C MET A 29 -6.11 8.61 -8.46
N GLY A 30 -5.70 9.88 -8.47
CA GLY A 30 -6.30 10.89 -7.58
C GLY A 30 -7.77 11.17 -7.88
N GLN A 31 -8.17 11.13 -9.16
CA GLN A 31 -9.58 11.23 -9.56
C GLN A 31 -10.35 9.99 -9.11
N THR A 32 -9.78 8.80 -9.27
CA THR A 32 -10.45 7.56 -8.84
C THR A 32 -10.61 7.48 -7.31
N SER A 33 -9.72 8.11 -6.54
CA SER A 33 -9.90 8.33 -5.09
C SER A 33 -11.10 9.20 -4.76
N GLU A 34 -11.28 10.33 -5.46
CA GLU A 34 -12.47 11.18 -5.28
C GLU A 34 -13.74 10.41 -5.65
N ASN A 35 -13.74 9.68 -6.78
CA ASN A 35 -14.86 8.84 -7.21
C ASN A 35 -15.27 7.83 -6.12
N VAL A 36 -14.31 7.10 -5.54
CA VAL A 36 -14.58 6.18 -4.42
C VAL A 36 -15.14 6.93 -3.20
N GLY A 37 -14.58 8.10 -2.89
CA GLY A 37 -15.07 8.95 -1.81
C GLY A 37 -16.52 9.41 -2.01
N ASP A 38 -16.89 9.75 -3.24
CA ASP A 38 -18.24 10.20 -3.61
C ASP A 38 -19.24 9.04 -3.68
N ASP A 39 -18.92 7.99 -4.43
CA ASP A 39 -19.81 6.87 -4.71
C ASP A 39 -20.18 6.07 -3.45
N PHE A 40 -19.25 6.01 -2.49
CA PHE A 40 -19.41 5.20 -1.27
C PHE A 40 -19.49 6.04 0.00
N GLY A 41 -19.62 7.37 -0.12
CA GLY A 41 -19.86 8.25 1.03
C GLY A 41 -18.71 8.36 2.03
N ILE A 42 -17.47 8.21 1.58
CA ILE A 42 -16.29 8.23 2.45
C ILE A 42 -15.82 9.67 2.63
N SER A 43 -16.27 10.28 3.72
CA SER A 43 -16.01 11.68 4.03
C SER A 43 -14.51 12.00 4.17
N ARG A 44 -14.15 13.27 3.97
CA ARG A 44 -12.81 13.79 4.23
C ARG A 44 -12.36 13.50 5.66
N GLU A 45 -13.25 13.66 6.64
CA GLU A 45 -12.94 13.41 8.05
C GLU A 45 -12.61 11.93 8.30
N THR A 46 -13.36 11.01 7.68
CA THR A 46 -13.08 9.57 7.75
C THR A 46 -11.70 9.24 7.17
N GLN A 47 -11.37 9.82 6.02
CA GLN A 47 -10.07 9.63 5.37
C GLN A 47 -8.91 10.14 6.22
N ASP A 48 -9.04 11.34 6.79
CA ASP A 48 -8.02 11.92 7.66
C ASP A 48 -7.87 11.11 8.97
N ARG A 49 -8.98 10.63 9.55
CA ARG A 49 -8.96 9.79 10.77
C ARG A 49 -8.21 8.49 10.55
N TYR A 50 -8.46 7.82 9.43
CA TYR A 50 -7.72 6.63 9.04
C TYR A 50 -6.21 6.93 8.89
N SER A 51 -5.88 8.09 8.32
CA SER A 51 -4.51 8.50 8.05
C SER A 51 -3.73 8.82 9.32
N VAL A 52 -4.37 9.46 10.32
CA VAL A 52 -3.79 9.63 11.67
C VAL A 52 -3.37 8.29 12.24
N GLU A 53 -4.22 7.27 12.12
CA GLU A 53 -3.91 5.94 12.64
C GLU A 53 -2.75 5.27 11.90
N SER A 54 -2.69 5.37 10.56
CA SER A 54 -1.55 4.88 9.78
C SER A 54 -0.23 5.54 10.21
N PHE A 55 -0.21 6.86 10.37
CA PHE A 55 0.96 7.59 10.87
C PHE A 55 1.32 7.21 12.31
N ARG A 56 0.32 7.05 13.19
CA ARG A 56 0.55 6.66 14.60
C ARG A 56 1.16 5.27 14.68
N ARG A 57 0.66 4.29 13.91
CA ARG A 57 1.21 2.92 13.88
C ARG A 57 2.63 2.89 13.35
N ALA A 58 2.91 3.62 12.26
CA ALA A 58 4.27 3.74 11.73
C ALA A 58 5.23 4.44 12.72
N GLU A 59 4.77 5.47 13.42
CA GLU A 59 5.55 6.13 14.48
C GLU A 59 5.89 5.17 15.62
N VAL A 60 4.91 4.40 16.11
CA VAL A 60 5.11 3.41 17.17
C VAL A 60 6.11 2.34 16.71
N ALA A 61 5.89 1.77 15.53
CA ALA A 61 6.75 0.73 14.98
C ALA A 61 8.19 1.21 14.79
N GLN A 62 8.38 2.41 14.24
CA GLN A 62 9.72 2.96 14.00
C GLN A 62 10.42 3.37 15.31
N LYS A 63 9.71 3.90 16.31
CA LYS A 63 10.29 4.20 17.64
C LYS A 63 10.68 2.94 18.39
N ALA A 64 9.93 1.85 18.21
CA ALA A 64 10.19 0.57 18.85
C ALA A 64 11.20 -0.31 18.09
N GLY A 65 11.76 0.16 16.98
CA GLY A 65 12.76 -0.57 16.19
C GLY A 65 12.18 -1.74 15.39
N TRP A 66 10.87 -1.80 15.16
CA TRP A 66 10.25 -2.96 14.52
C TRP A 66 10.64 -3.15 13.05
N PHE A 67 11.07 -2.09 12.37
CA PHE A 67 11.54 -2.17 10.97
C PHE A 67 13.01 -2.57 10.84
N GLU A 68 13.78 -2.63 11.93
CA GLU A 68 15.23 -2.89 11.88
C GLU A 68 15.56 -4.30 11.36
N ASP A 69 14.58 -5.20 11.39
CA ASP A 69 14.73 -6.59 11.00
C ASP A 69 14.26 -6.88 9.55
N GLU A 70 13.72 -5.87 8.86
CA GLU A 70 13.31 -5.91 7.45
C GLU A 70 14.06 -4.88 6.58
N ILE A 71 14.55 -3.77 7.16
CA ILE A 71 15.31 -2.74 6.44
C ILE A 71 16.79 -3.12 6.33
N VAL A 72 17.30 -3.09 5.10
CA VAL A 72 18.75 -3.13 4.82
C VAL A 72 19.26 -1.68 4.69
N PRO A 73 20.19 -1.22 5.55
CA PRO A 73 20.73 0.13 5.45
C PRO A 73 21.44 0.39 4.12
N ILE A 74 21.08 1.51 3.46
CA ILE A 74 21.68 1.91 2.18
C ILE A 74 22.66 3.06 2.40
N ARG A 75 23.91 2.86 1.96
CA ARG A 75 24.90 3.94 1.87
C ARG A 75 24.77 4.62 0.52
N THR A 76 24.60 5.93 0.52
CA THR A 76 24.47 6.74 -0.70
C THR A 76 24.99 8.15 -0.49
N THR A 77 25.04 8.95 -1.55
CA THR A 77 25.33 10.39 -1.50
C THR A 77 24.06 11.20 -1.71
N VAL A 78 23.93 12.29 -0.96
CA VAL A 78 22.86 13.27 -1.15
C VAL A 78 23.46 14.65 -1.38
N LYS A 79 22.90 15.40 -2.35
CA LYS A 79 23.29 16.79 -2.58
C LYS A 79 22.63 17.69 -1.55
N GLY A 80 23.42 18.53 -0.89
CA GLY A 80 22.92 19.53 0.05
C GLY A 80 22.21 20.70 -0.66
N GLY A 81 21.62 21.59 0.14
CA GLY A 81 20.97 22.82 -0.34
C GLY A 81 19.54 22.62 -0.86
N LYS A 82 18.70 23.66 -0.74
CA LYS A 82 17.26 23.62 -1.08
C LYS A 82 16.95 23.22 -2.53
N ASP A 83 17.91 23.39 -3.43
CA ASP A 83 17.75 23.14 -4.87
C ASP A 83 18.54 21.92 -5.36
N GLY A 84 19.13 21.12 -4.44
CA GLY A 84 19.99 19.99 -4.81
C GLY A 84 21.31 20.39 -5.51
N LYS A 85 21.74 21.64 -5.35
CA LYS A 85 22.96 22.22 -5.96
C LYS A 85 24.12 22.42 -4.98
N GLY A 86 23.96 22.03 -3.72
CA GLY A 86 25.02 22.08 -2.71
C GLY A 86 25.98 20.89 -2.79
N PRO A 87 26.99 20.86 -1.91
CA PRO A 87 27.98 19.79 -1.88
C PRO A 87 27.32 18.44 -1.59
N GLU A 88 27.87 17.38 -2.17
CA GLU A 88 27.49 16.01 -1.87
C GLU A 88 27.99 15.61 -0.48
N ARG A 89 27.16 14.88 0.27
CA ARG A 89 27.53 14.26 1.54
C ARG A 89 27.14 12.79 1.52
N GLU A 90 27.99 11.94 2.05
CA GLU A 90 27.65 10.54 2.30
C GLU A 90 26.63 10.44 3.44
N VAL A 91 25.67 9.54 3.28
CA VAL A 91 24.64 9.21 4.27
C VAL A 91 24.40 7.72 4.32
N VAL A 92 23.91 7.26 5.46
CA VAL A 92 23.33 5.92 5.62
C VAL A 92 21.85 6.07 5.90
N ILE A 93 21.02 5.57 4.99
CA ILE A 93 19.57 5.55 5.12
C ILE A 93 19.18 4.20 5.72
N SER A 94 18.68 4.22 6.95
CA SER A 94 18.32 3.00 7.71
C SER A 94 16.91 3.05 8.32
N LYS A 95 16.15 4.09 8.00
CA LYS A 95 14.81 4.37 8.53
C LYS A 95 13.94 4.94 7.43
N ASP A 96 12.63 4.71 7.52
CA ASP A 96 11.68 5.31 6.61
C ASP A 96 11.58 6.81 6.88
N GLU A 97 11.68 7.60 5.81
CA GLU A 97 11.61 9.06 5.86
C GLU A 97 10.17 9.58 5.89
N GLY A 98 9.21 8.74 5.51
CA GLY A 98 7.80 9.07 5.33
C GLY A 98 7.03 9.34 6.64
N PRO A 99 7.22 8.59 7.73
CA PRO A 99 6.47 8.79 8.96
C PRO A 99 6.60 10.22 9.51
N ARG A 100 5.48 10.89 9.73
CA ARG A 100 5.38 12.22 10.35
C ARG A 100 4.89 12.05 11.79
N TYR A 101 5.81 12.16 12.74
CA TYR A 101 5.49 11.91 14.15
C TYR A 101 4.56 12.99 14.71
N GLY A 102 3.61 12.56 15.56
CA GLY A 102 2.63 13.44 16.16
C GLY A 102 1.60 13.99 15.16
N THR A 103 1.35 13.29 14.05
CA THR A 103 0.28 13.65 13.11
C THR A 103 -1.08 13.63 13.82
N THR A 104 -1.85 14.71 13.69
CA THR A 104 -3.17 14.87 14.33
C THR A 104 -4.27 15.18 13.33
N MET A 105 -5.53 14.94 13.72
CA MET A 105 -6.68 15.37 12.92
C MET A 105 -6.66 16.87 12.61
N GLU A 106 -6.28 17.69 13.58
CA GLU A 106 -6.18 19.14 13.37
C GLU A 106 -5.14 19.46 12.28
N SER A 107 -3.97 18.81 12.33
CA SER A 107 -2.92 19.02 11.32
C SER A 107 -3.35 18.58 9.92
N LEU A 108 -4.03 17.42 9.79
CA LEU A 108 -4.48 16.90 8.51
C LEU A 108 -5.63 17.73 7.93
N SER A 109 -6.56 18.20 8.76
CA SER A 109 -7.72 18.99 8.32
C SER A 109 -7.32 20.31 7.63
N LYS A 110 -6.15 20.86 7.96
CA LYS A 110 -5.60 22.09 7.37
C LYS A 110 -4.99 21.87 5.98
N ILE A 111 -4.76 20.62 5.56
CA ILE A 111 -4.16 20.31 4.28
C ILE A 111 -5.18 20.55 3.16
N ARG A 112 -4.79 21.35 2.17
CA ARG A 112 -5.59 21.63 0.97
C ARG A 112 -5.81 20.36 0.12
N PRO A 113 -6.93 20.26 -0.60
CA PRO A 113 -7.15 19.21 -1.59
C PRO A 113 -5.98 19.08 -2.57
N ALA A 114 -5.57 17.83 -2.84
CA ALA A 114 -4.51 17.53 -3.80
C ALA A 114 -5.02 17.57 -5.25
N PHE A 115 -6.33 17.37 -5.46
CA PHE A 115 -6.97 17.30 -6.78
C PHE A 115 -8.25 18.14 -6.83
N PRO A 116 -8.17 19.47 -6.61
CA PRO A 116 -9.35 20.34 -6.49
C PRO A 116 -10.27 20.32 -7.74
N GLN A 117 -9.75 19.95 -8.92
CA GLN A 117 -10.53 19.81 -10.14
C GLN A 117 -11.41 18.55 -10.19
N PHE A 118 -11.18 17.58 -9.31
CA PHE A 118 -11.94 16.32 -9.24
C PHE A 118 -12.73 16.20 -7.93
N GLY A 119 -12.27 16.87 -6.86
CA GLY A 119 -12.95 16.85 -5.57
C GLY A 119 -12.12 17.50 -4.48
N ASN A 120 -12.58 17.38 -3.23
CA ASN A 120 -11.99 18.05 -2.07
C ASN A 120 -11.62 17.10 -0.92
N LYS A 121 -11.74 15.78 -1.11
CA LYS A 121 -11.56 14.80 -0.04
C LYS A 121 -10.12 14.29 0.05
N THR A 122 -9.46 14.11 -1.09
CA THR A 122 -8.09 13.60 -1.15
C THR A 122 -7.09 14.73 -0.96
N THR A 123 -6.11 14.51 -0.08
CA THR A 123 -5.03 15.44 0.24
C THR A 123 -3.68 14.74 0.27
N GLY A 124 -2.60 15.51 0.39
CA GLY A 124 -1.27 14.93 0.62
C GLY A 124 -1.13 14.23 1.98
N GLY A 125 -2.06 14.44 2.92
CA GLY A 125 -2.04 13.81 4.24
C GLY A 125 -2.82 12.51 4.34
N ASN A 126 -3.69 12.22 3.36
CA ASN A 126 -4.52 11.02 3.32
C ASN A 126 -4.36 10.20 2.02
N ALA A 127 -3.28 10.48 1.29
CA ALA A 127 -2.81 9.73 0.14
C ALA A 127 -1.41 9.18 0.43
N SER A 128 -1.05 8.06 -0.19
CA SER A 128 0.31 7.54 -0.11
C SER A 128 1.34 8.55 -0.62
N GLN A 129 2.48 8.61 0.05
CA GLN A 129 3.59 9.44 -0.38
C GLN A 129 4.23 8.87 -1.66
N ILE A 130 4.69 9.76 -2.53
CA ILE A 130 5.58 9.37 -3.63
C ILE A 130 6.95 9.13 -2.99
N THR A 131 7.49 7.93 -3.19
CA THR A 131 8.67 7.47 -2.46
C THR A 131 9.52 6.59 -3.37
N ASP A 132 10.83 6.61 -3.14
CA ASP A 132 11.79 5.72 -3.77
C ASP A 132 12.11 4.57 -2.82
N GLY A 133 12.18 3.35 -3.33
CA GLY A 133 12.50 2.18 -2.51
C GLY A 133 12.54 0.90 -3.32
N ALA A 134 13.20 -0.12 -2.77
CA ALA A 134 13.31 -1.45 -3.35
C ALA A 134 13.13 -2.52 -2.27
N ALA A 135 12.60 -3.67 -2.65
CA ALA A 135 12.43 -4.83 -1.79
C ALA A 135 12.66 -6.11 -2.61
N ALA A 136 13.13 -7.16 -1.95
CA ALA A 136 13.40 -8.45 -2.58
C ALA A 136 12.94 -9.60 -1.68
N VAL A 137 12.38 -10.64 -2.30
CA VAL A 137 12.02 -11.90 -1.64
C VAL A 137 12.61 -13.04 -2.47
N VAL A 138 13.29 -13.98 -1.80
CA VAL A 138 13.83 -15.19 -2.45
C VAL A 138 12.84 -16.34 -2.22
N LEU A 139 12.35 -16.93 -3.31
CA LEU A 139 11.47 -18.09 -3.27
C LEU A 139 12.21 -19.35 -3.74
N MET A 140 11.92 -20.47 -3.08
CA MET A 140 12.50 -21.76 -3.40
C MET A 140 11.44 -22.85 -3.25
N LYS A 141 11.58 -23.94 -4.04
CA LYS A 141 10.88 -25.18 -3.70
C LYS A 141 11.34 -25.64 -2.32
N ARG A 142 10.41 -26.01 -1.44
CA ARG A 142 10.72 -26.47 -0.07
C ARG A 142 11.81 -27.54 -0.02
N SER A 143 11.76 -28.52 -0.92
CA SER A 143 12.78 -29.58 -0.97
C SER A 143 14.19 -29.04 -1.21
N LYS A 144 14.33 -27.98 -2.03
CA LYS A 144 15.63 -27.36 -2.30
C LYS A 144 16.11 -26.50 -1.14
N ALA A 145 15.21 -25.79 -0.46
CA ALA A 145 15.56 -25.06 0.77
C ALA A 145 16.08 -26.00 1.85
N ILE A 146 15.44 -27.16 2.06
CA ILE A 146 15.88 -28.20 3.00
C ILE A 146 17.24 -28.79 2.57
N GLU A 147 17.39 -29.16 1.29
CA GLU A 147 18.66 -29.68 0.76
C GLU A 147 19.84 -28.72 0.98
N LEU A 148 19.60 -27.41 0.81
CA LEU A 148 20.62 -26.37 0.99
C LEU A 148 20.73 -25.85 2.44
N GLY A 149 19.96 -26.39 3.39
CA GLY A 149 19.95 -25.92 4.79
C GLY A 149 19.50 -24.47 4.97
N GLN A 150 18.68 -23.93 4.06
CA GLN A 150 18.18 -22.55 4.14
C GLN A 150 17.00 -22.45 5.12
N PRO A 151 16.93 -21.39 5.95
CA PRO A 151 15.79 -21.17 6.82
C PRO A 151 14.53 -20.88 5.99
N ILE A 152 13.40 -21.44 6.42
CA ILE A 152 12.09 -21.23 5.77
C ILE A 152 11.32 -20.22 6.61
N LEU A 153 11.21 -18.98 6.12
CA LEU A 153 10.47 -17.94 6.84
C LEU A 153 8.96 -18.11 6.69
N ALA A 154 8.52 -18.50 5.50
CA ALA A 154 7.11 -18.65 5.20
C ALA A 154 6.88 -19.54 3.98
N LYS A 155 5.62 -19.91 3.79
CA LYS A 155 5.11 -20.58 2.60
C LYS A 155 4.18 -19.62 1.86
N PHE A 156 4.49 -19.34 0.61
CA PHE A 156 3.52 -18.78 -0.35
C PHE A 156 2.50 -19.86 -0.69
N VAL A 157 1.22 -19.61 -0.41
CA VAL A 157 0.13 -20.57 -0.67
C VAL A 157 -0.45 -20.34 -2.06
N GLY A 158 -0.71 -19.07 -2.39
CA GLY A 158 -1.14 -18.66 -3.71
C GLY A 158 -1.62 -17.22 -3.74
N ALA A 159 -2.00 -16.78 -4.93
CA ALA A 159 -2.48 -15.43 -5.17
C ALA A 159 -3.61 -15.44 -6.21
N THR A 160 -4.39 -14.37 -6.24
CA THR A 160 -5.41 -14.16 -7.26
C THR A 160 -5.49 -12.70 -7.66
N VAL A 161 -6.06 -12.45 -8.84
CA VAL A 161 -6.36 -11.13 -9.37
C VAL A 161 -7.86 -11.06 -9.68
N ALA A 162 -8.45 -9.88 -9.49
CA ALA A 162 -9.82 -9.57 -9.87
C ALA A 162 -9.85 -8.27 -10.70
N GLY A 163 -10.71 -8.21 -11.72
CA GLY A 163 -11.01 -6.99 -12.44
C GLY A 163 -12.14 -6.21 -11.76
N VAL A 164 -12.06 -4.89 -11.79
CA VAL A 164 -13.06 -3.94 -11.28
C VAL A 164 -13.12 -2.73 -12.23
N PRO A 165 -14.19 -1.91 -12.20
CA PRO A 165 -14.26 -0.74 -13.07
C PRO A 165 -13.06 0.21 -12.86
N PRO A 166 -12.36 0.68 -13.91
CA PRO A 166 -11.14 1.48 -13.78
C PRO A 166 -11.32 2.78 -12.98
N ARG A 167 -12.46 3.46 -13.14
CA ARG A 167 -12.78 4.72 -12.42
C ARG A 167 -12.85 4.59 -10.90
N ILE A 168 -13.01 3.37 -10.38
CA ILE A 168 -13.06 3.06 -8.94
C ILE A 168 -12.08 1.94 -8.59
N MET A 169 -10.97 1.82 -9.34
CA MET A 169 -9.99 0.74 -9.17
C MET A 169 -9.54 0.48 -7.72
N GLY A 170 -9.62 1.51 -6.87
CA GLY A 170 -9.35 1.44 -5.44
C GLY A 170 -10.11 0.36 -4.67
N ILE A 171 -11.26 -0.08 -5.18
CA ILE A 171 -12.06 -1.13 -4.54
C ILE A 171 -11.50 -2.55 -4.75
N GLY A 172 -10.44 -2.72 -5.55
CA GLY A 172 -9.88 -4.01 -5.94
C GLY A 172 -9.73 -5.04 -4.80
N PRO A 173 -9.16 -4.68 -3.63
CA PRO A 173 -9.04 -5.60 -2.49
C PRO A 173 -10.37 -6.18 -2.00
N SER A 174 -11.47 -5.42 -2.08
CA SER A 174 -12.81 -5.89 -1.67
C SER A 174 -13.33 -7.05 -2.50
N ILE A 175 -12.77 -7.28 -3.70
CA ILE A 175 -13.10 -8.40 -4.58
C ILE A 175 -11.99 -9.47 -4.56
N ALA A 176 -10.73 -9.04 -4.58
CA ALA A 176 -9.59 -9.97 -4.63
C ALA A 176 -9.43 -10.80 -3.35
N ILE A 177 -9.66 -10.20 -2.17
CA ILE A 177 -9.55 -10.91 -0.88
C ILE A 177 -10.61 -12.02 -0.78
N PRO A 178 -11.93 -11.77 -0.92
CA PRO A 178 -12.93 -12.84 -0.86
C PRO A 178 -12.69 -13.94 -1.89
N LYS A 179 -12.28 -13.57 -3.12
CA LYS A 179 -11.91 -14.54 -4.16
C LYS A 179 -10.77 -15.44 -3.68
N LEU A 180 -9.69 -14.88 -3.16
CA LEU A 180 -8.56 -15.64 -2.63
C LEU A 180 -8.98 -16.58 -1.51
N LEU A 181 -9.73 -16.07 -0.53
CA LEU A 181 -10.15 -16.85 0.64
C LEU A 181 -11.04 -18.03 0.24
N SER A 182 -11.94 -17.83 -0.73
CA SER A 182 -12.80 -18.91 -1.25
C SER A 182 -12.01 -20.06 -1.89
N MET A 183 -10.87 -19.76 -2.54
CA MET A 183 -10.01 -20.79 -3.16
C MET A 183 -9.39 -21.73 -2.12
N TYR A 184 -9.30 -21.31 -0.86
CA TYR A 184 -8.68 -22.06 0.23
C TYR A 184 -9.67 -22.37 1.37
N ASN A 185 -10.97 -22.13 1.17
CA ASN A 185 -12.01 -22.33 2.17
C ASN A 185 -11.70 -21.62 3.51
N LEU A 186 -11.23 -20.37 3.42
CA LEU A 186 -10.94 -19.49 4.56
C LEU A 186 -11.99 -18.38 4.65
N ARG A 187 -12.08 -17.77 5.83
CA ARG A 187 -12.86 -16.56 6.13
C ARG A 187 -11.96 -15.47 6.70
N ASN A 188 -12.47 -14.25 6.76
CA ASN A 188 -11.71 -13.10 7.30
C ASN A 188 -11.27 -13.35 8.75
N GLU A 189 -12.06 -14.07 9.54
CA GLU A 189 -11.75 -14.39 10.94
C GLU A 189 -10.52 -15.31 11.07
N ASP A 190 -10.26 -16.14 10.06
CA ASP A 190 -9.15 -17.10 10.03
C ASP A 190 -7.81 -16.41 9.71
N ILE A 191 -7.84 -15.16 9.26
CA ILE A 191 -6.66 -14.38 8.92
C ILE A 191 -6.17 -13.63 10.15
N ASP A 192 -4.89 -13.73 10.43
CA ASP A 192 -4.27 -13.07 11.58
C ASP A 192 -3.87 -11.62 11.28
N ILE A 193 -3.28 -11.37 10.10
CA ILE A 193 -2.79 -10.06 9.69
C ILE A 193 -3.12 -9.83 8.21
N PHE A 194 -3.57 -8.62 7.91
CA PHE A 194 -3.74 -8.10 6.57
C PHE A 194 -2.76 -6.96 6.32
N GLU A 195 -2.00 -7.02 5.23
CA GLU A 195 -1.30 -5.86 4.68
C GLU A 195 -2.07 -5.39 3.43
N ILE A 196 -2.86 -4.32 3.57
CA ILE A 196 -3.66 -3.75 2.48
C ILE A 196 -3.05 -2.41 2.09
N ASN A 197 -2.67 -2.26 0.83
CA ASN A 197 -1.99 -1.05 0.37
C ASN A 197 -2.89 0.19 0.54
N GLU A 198 -2.33 1.26 1.09
CA GLU A 198 -3.02 2.51 1.39
C GLU A 198 -2.72 3.56 0.32
N ALA A 199 -3.00 3.26 -0.96
CA ALA A 199 -2.77 4.22 -2.04
C ALA A 199 -3.50 5.55 -1.75
N PHE A 200 -4.74 5.45 -1.27
CA PHE A 200 -5.55 6.54 -0.74
C PHE A 200 -6.40 6.03 0.42
N ALA A 201 -6.64 6.87 1.42
CA ALA A 201 -7.46 6.52 2.57
C ALA A 201 -8.91 6.19 2.18
N SER A 202 -9.47 6.86 1.16
CA SER A 202 -10.79 6.53 0.58
C SER A 202 -10.91 5.05 0.22
N MET A 203 -9.90 4.52 -0.47
CA MET A 203 -9.87 3.15 -0.96
C MET A 203 -9.61 2.15 0.18
N ALA A 204 -8.70 2.47 1.09
CA ALA A 204 -8.38 1.63 2.24
C ALA A 204 -9.60 1.48 3.16
N VAL A 205 -10.22 2.60 3.55
CA VAL A 205 -11.44 2.63 4.38
C VAL A 205 -12.56 1.83 3.71
N TYR A 206 -12.83 2.09 2.42
CA TYR A 206 -13.85 1.34 1.68
C TYR A 206 -13.63 -0.17 1.80
N CYS A 207 -12.41 -0.64 1.55
CA CYS A 207 -12.12 -2.07 1.52
C CYS A 207 -12.26 -2.71 2.91
N ILE A 208 -11.77 -2.03 3.95
CA ILE A 208 -11.86 -2.51 5.34
C ILE A 208 -13.32 -2.61 5.76
N ASP A 209 -14.10 -1.56 5.55
CA ASP A 209 -15.51 -1.52 5.92
C ASP A 209 -16.33 -2.54 5.12
N LYS A 210 -16.11 -2.61 3.80
CA LYS A 210 -16.85 -3.52 2.91
C LYS A 210 -16.62 -4.99 3.25
N LEU A 211 -15.41 -5.32 3.70
CA LEU A 211 -15.02 -6.67 4.10
C LEU A 211 -15.30 -6.96 5.58
N GLY A 212 -15.66 -5.95 6.38
CA GLY A 212 -15.84 -6.10 7.83
C GLY A 212 -14.56 -6.55 8.54
N LEU A 213 -13.40 -6.05 8.11
CA LEU A 213 -12.13 -6.44 8.71
C LEU A 213 -11.94 -5.75 10.07
N ASP A 214 -11.35 -6.50 11.01
CA ASP A 214 -10.85 -5.92 12.25
C ASP A 214 -9.67 -4.98 11.95
N HIS A 215 -9.84 -3.70 12.25
CA HIS A 215 -8.82 -2.66 12.03
C HIS A 215 -7.50 -2.96 12.71
N GLU A 216 -7.49 -3.69 13.83
CA GLU A 216 -6.26 -4.06 14.54
C GLU A 216 -5.43 -5.10 13.78
N LYS A 217 -6.05 -5.85 12.87
CA LYS A 217 -5.37 -6.82 12.01
C LYS A 217 -4.81 -6.20 10.72
N VAL A 218 -5.24 -5.00 10.33
CA VAL A 218 -4.88 -4.37 9.05
C VAL A 218 -3.72 -3.40 9.25
N ASN A 219 -2.60 -3.58 8.57
CA ASN A 219 -1.43 -2.68 8.60
C ASN A 219 -1.00 -2.32 10.05
N PRO A 220 -0.70 -3.31 10.92
CA PRO A 220 -0.40 -3.06 12.34
C PRO A 220 0.87 -2.21 12.55
N ARG A 221 1.75 -2.14 11.55
CA ARG A 221 2.96 -1.30 11.53
C ARG A 221 2.77 0.04 10.80
N GLY A 222 1.53 0.38 10.44
CA GLY A 222 1.23 1.49 9.53
C GLY A 222 1.39 1.07 8.07
N GLY A 223 0.76 1.82 7.16
CA GLY A 223 0.75 1.50 5.74
C GLY A 223 1.32 2.61 4.87
N ALA A 224 0.99 2.57 3.58
CA ALA A 224 1.61 3.42 2.56
C ALA A 224 1.33 4.93 2.69
N ILE A 225 0.30 5.34 3.46
CA ILE A 225 0.10 6.76 3.80
C ILE A 225 1.29 7.28 4.62
N ALA A 226 1.76 6.48 5.58
CA ALA A 226 2.88 6.84 6.42
C ALA A 226 4.24 6.41 5.84
N LEU A 227 4.32 5.18 5.31
CA LEU A 227 5.57 4.56 4.84
C LEU A 227 5.91 4.89 3.39
N GLY A 228 4.95 5.40 2.62
CA GLY A 228 5.11 5.68 1.19
C GLY A 228 4.75 4.51 0.28
N HIS A 229 4.64 4.82 -1.02
CA HIS A 229 4.23 3.89 -2.08
C HIS A 229 5.19 3.92 -3.28
N PRO A 230 6.40 3.34 -3.16
CA PRO A 230 7.23 3.04 -4.32
C PRO A 230 6.53 1.97 -5.16
N LEU A 231 5.89 2.39 -6.27
CA LEU A 231 4.85 1.62 -6.99
C LEU A 231 5.20 0.13 -7.17
N GLY A 232 6.26 -0.17 -7.93
CA GLY A 232 6.67 -1.55 -8.20
C GLY A 232 7.28 -2.29 -7.01
N CYS A 233 7.75 -1.58 -5.98
CA CYS A 233 8.34 -2.16 -4.77
C CYS A 233 7.27 -2.62 -3.77
N THR A 234 6.14 -1.92 -3.72
CA THR A 234 5.17 -2.03 -2.62
C THR A 234 4.65 -3.45 -2.39
N GLY A 235 4.37 -4.22 -3.45
CA GLY A 235 3.89 -5.60 -3.29
C GLY A 235 4.90 -6.48 -2.56
N THR A 236 6.17 -6.37 -2.90
CA THR A 236 7.26 -7.09 -2.23
C THR A 236 7.53 -6.53 -0.83
N ARG A 237 7.48 -5.20 -0.65
CA ARG A 237 7.62 -4.55 0.66
C ARG A 237 6.55 -5.04 1.64
N GLN A 238 5.29 -5.12 1.24
CA GLN A 238 4.21 -5.66 2.06
C GLN A 238 4.48 -7.09 2.53
N VAL A 239 5.09 -7.92 1.68
CA VAL A 239 5.51 -9.29 2.06
C VAL A 239 6.62 -9.24 3.12
N CYS A 240 7.62 -8.37 2.98
CA CYS A 240 8.66 -8.20 4.00
C CYS A 240 8.04 -7.76 5.34
N THR A 241 7.19 -6.73 5.33
CA THR A 241 6.57 -6.16 6.52
C THR A 241 5.64 -7.14 7.22
N ILE A 242 4.76 -7.83 6.48
CA ILE A 242 3.83 -8.79 7.08
C ILE A 242 4.55 -9.99 7.71
N LEU A 243 5.66 -10.45 7.12
CA LEU A 243 6.47 -11.54 7.67
C LEU A 243 7.28 -11.12 8.89
N SER A 244 7.80 -9.89 8.91
CA SER A 244 8.45 -9.37 10.11
C SER A 244 7.45 -9.23 11.26
N GLU A 245 6.25 -8.71 10.99
CA GLU A 245 5.21 -8.61 12.00
C GLU A 245 4.74 -9.97 12.51
N ALA A 246 4.55 -10.92 11.61
CA ALA A 246 4.19 -12.29 11.96
C ALA A 246 5.27 -12.98 12.82
N ARG A 247 6.55 -12.74 12.55
CA ARG A 247 7.66 -13.21 13.41
C ARG A 247 7.55 -12.63 14.81
N ARG A 248 7.31 -11.32 14.94
CA ARG A 248 7.21 -10.61 16.21
C ARG A 248 6.02 -11.09 17.06
N THR A 249 4.89 -11.36 16.41
CA THR A 249 3.61 -11.65 17.06
C THR A 249 3.24 -13.14 17.06
N LYS A 250 4.07 -13.98 16.44
CA LYS A 250 3.85 -15.44 16.23
C LYS A 250 2.53 -15.77 15.53
N LYS A 251 2.00 -14.81 14.77
CA LYS A 251 0.83 -14.99 13.89
C LYS A 251 1.19 -15.84 12.68
N LYS A 252 0.20 -16.53 12.11
CA LYS A 252 0.42 -17.59 11.13
C LYS A 252 -0.20 -17.32 9.77
N VAL A 253 -1.46 -16.91 9.72
CA VAL A 253 -2.21 -16.78 8.45
C VAL A 253 -2.22 -15.34 8.00
N LEU A 254 -1.60 -15.06 6.86
CA LEU A 254 -1.26 -13.70 6.44
C LEU A 254 -1.80 -13.42 5.04
N VAL A 255 -2.42 -12.26 4.85
CA VAL A 255 -2.93 -11.83 3.54
C VAL A 255 -2.33 -10.48 3.16
N THR A 256 -1.73 -10.39 1.98
CA THR A 256 -1.40 -9.10 1.36
C THR A 256 -2.43 -8.76 0.29
N SER A 257 -2.74 -7.48 0.10
CA SER A 257 -3.61 -7.04 -0.98
C SER A 257 -3.35 -5.59 -1.38
N MET A 258 -3.71 -5.26 -2.62
CA MET A 258 -3.64 -3.91 -3.16
C MET A 258 -4.62 -3.71 -4.31
N CYS A 259 -5.08 -2.47 -4.47
CA CYS A 259 -5.64 -2.01 -5.73
C CYS A 259 -4.54 -1.87 -6.78
N ILE A 260 -4.92 -1.97 -8.05
CA ILE A 260 -4.03 -1.84 -9.20
C ILE A 260 -4.71 -0.87 -10.17
N GLY A 261 -3.95 0.14 -10.61
CA GLY A 261 -4.44 1.13 -11.59
C GLY A 261 -5.00 0.44 -12.82
N THR A 262 -5.90 1.10 -13.54
CA THR A 262 -6.66 0.54 -14.68
C THR A 262 -7.71 -0.51 -14.33
N GLY A 263 -8.04 -0.71 -13.04
CA GLY A 263 -9.23 -1.47 -12.65
C GLY A 263 -8.95 -2.91 -12.25
N GLN A 264 -8.00 -3.12 -11.36
CA GLN A 264 -7.69 -4.45 -10.84
C GLN A 264 -7.47 -4.45 -9.33
N GLY A 265 -7.57 -5.63 -8.72
CA GLY A 265 -7.14 -5.91 -7.36
C GLY A 265 -6.39 -7.23 -7.30
N MET A 266 -5.40 -7.31 -6.43
CA MET A 266 -4.62 -8.53 -6.20
C MET A 266 -4.58 -8.87 -4.72
N ALA A 267 -4.61 -10.15 -4.40
CA ALA A 267 -4.43 -10.65 -3.05
C ALA A 267 -3.51 -11.88 -3.03
N GLY A 268 -2.66 -11.99 -2.02
CA GLY A 268 -1.73 -13.11 -1.80
C GLY A 268 -1.86 -13.71 -0.41
N LEU A 269 -1.82 -15.04 -0.30
CA LEU A 269 -1.90 -15.80 0.95
C LEU A 269 -0.55 -16.39 1.31
N PHE A 270 -0.11 -16.15 2.55
CA PHE A 270 1.13 -16.65 3.10
C PHE A 270 0.89 -17.32 4.45
N ILE A 271 1.70 -18.34 4.76
CA ILE A 271 1.75 -18.97 6.09
C ILE A 271 3.13 -18.73 6.70
N ASN A 272 3.19 -18.09 7.86
CA ASN A 272 4.42 -17.87 8.61
C ASN A 272 4.96 -19.19 9.22
N GLU A 273 6.28 -19.38 9.15
CA GLU A 273 7.01 -20.54 9.69
C GLU A 273 8.20 -20.15 10.60
N GLN A 274 8.33 -18.87 10.97
CA GLN A 274 9.38 -18.31 11.85
C GLN A 274 9.12 -18.45 13.36
#